data_AF-X1MJU2-F1
#
_entry.id   AF-X1MJU2-F1
#
_cell.length_a   1.000
_cell.length_b   1.000
_cell.length_c   1.000
_cell.angle_alpha   90.00
_cell.angle_beta   90.00
_cell.angle_gamma   90.00
#
_symmetry.space_group_name_H-M   'P 1'
#
loop_
_entity.id
_entity.type
_entity.pdbx_description
1 polymer ?
#
loop_
_entity_poly.entity_id
_entity_poly.type
_entity_poly.pdbx_seq_one_letter_code
_entity_poly.pdbx_strand_id
1 'polypeptide(L)' 'GKINILVNNAGLYVQGDVIRTNEEQWDKIMAVNLRAAFLCCKYCITRMIESKGG' A
#
# COMPACT_ATOMS: atom_id res chain seq x y z
N GLY A 1 20.38 1.22 -1.15
CA GLY A 1 20.48 2.58 -1.72
C GLY A 1 19.67 3.55 -0.88
N LYS A 2 19.92 4.86 -1.02
CA LYS A 2 19.11 5.91 -0.35
C LYS A 2 17.76 6.04 -1.04
N ILE A 3 16.68 6.20 -0.26
CA ILE A 3 15.34 6.51 -0.76
C ILE A 3 15.03 7.95 -0.34
N ASN A 4 14.75 8.84 -1.29
CA ASN A 4 14.36 10.23 -0.99
C ASN A 4 12.83 10.40 -1.06
N ILE A 5 12.15 9.75 -2.02
CA ILE A 5 10.71 9.93 -2.19
C ILE A 5 10.06 8.55 -2.25
N LEU A 6 8.96 8.38 -1.52
CA LEU A 6 8.03 7.26 -1.65
C LEU A 6 6.69 7.81 -2.14
N VAL A 7 6.19 7.25 -3.24
CA VAL A 7 4.83 7.54 -3.74
C VAL A 7 4.02 6.25 -3.70
N ASN A 8 3.11 6.14 -2.73
CA ASN A 8 2.15 5.03 -2.64
C ASN A 8 1.01 5.25 -3.65
N ASN A 9 1.29 5.02 -4.94
CA ASN A 9 0.32 5.21 -6.03
C ASN A 9 -0.39 3.92 -6.45
N ALA A 10 0.09 2.75 -6.02
CA ALA A 10 -0.51 1.48 -6.41
C ALA A 10 -1.95 1.39 -5.88
N GLY A 11 -2.90 1.15 -6.80
CA GLY A 11 -4.31 1.02 -6.48
C GLY A 11 -4.98 -0.02 -7.37
N LEU A 12 -5.91 -0.75 -6.80
CA LEU A 12 -6.78 -1.72 -7.45
C LEU A 12 -8.23 -1.33 -7.20
N TYR A 13 -9.00 -1.29 -8.27
CA TYR A 13 -10.44 -1.20 -8.21
C TYR A 13 -11.04 -2.45 -8.86
N VAL A 14 -12.03 -3.02 -8.19
CA VAL A 14 -12.90 -4.07 -8.75
C VAL A 14 -14.32 -3.58 -8.57
N GLN A 15 -15.11 -3.59 -9.63
CA GLN A 15 -16.49 -3.15 -9.60
C GLN A 15 -17.35 -4.15 -8.81
N GLY A 16 -18.20 -3.64 -7.92
CA GLY A 16 -19.09 -4.44 -7.09
C GLY A 16 -19.95 -3.59 -6.16
N ASP A 17 -20.90 -4.24 -5.49
CA ASP A 17 -21.71 -3.65 -4.42
C ASP A 17 -21.47 -4.40 -3.10
N VAL A 18 -21.90 -3.83 -1.98
CA VAL A 18 -21.64 -4.38 -0.64
C VAL A 18 -22.32 -5.72 -0.37
N ILE A 19 -23.36 -6.07 -1.13
CA ILE A 19 -24.12 -7.31 -0.96
C ILE A 19 -23.50 -8.44 -1.78
N ARG A 20 -22.92 -8.14 -2.94
CA ARG A 20 -22.42 -9.12 -3.91
C ARG A 20 -20.91 -9.27 -3.95
N THR A 21 -20.16 -8.30 -3.47
CA THR A 21 -18.69 -8.39 -3.41
C THR A 21 -18.32 -9.47 -2.40
N ASN A 22 -17.65 -10.52 -2.87
CA ASN A 22 -17.19 -11.56 -1.96
C ASN A 22 -15.92 -11.11 -1.20
N GLU A 23 -15.64 -11.80 -0.11
CA GLU A 23 -14.56 -11.47 0.81
C GLU A 23 -13.18 -11.56 0.13
N GLU A 24 -12.98 -12.51 -0.79
CA GLU A 24 -11.72 -12.66 -1.52
C GLU A 24 -11.43 -11.43 -2.41
N GLN A 25 -12.45 -10.92 -3.11
CA GLN A 25 -12.35 -9.70 -3.90
C GLN A 25 -12.06 -8.49 -3.02
N TRP A 26 -12.76 -8.35 -1.90
CA TRP A 26 -12.53 -7.29 -0.92
C TRP A 26 -11.10 -7.33 -0.37
N ASP A 27 -10.65 -8.52 0.05
CA ASP A 27 -9.31 -8.73 0.59
C ASP A 27 -8.22 -8.40 -0.44
N LYS A 28 -8.46 -8.68 -1.72
CA LYS A 28 -7.55 -8.33 -2.80
C LYS A 28 -7.45 -6.82 -3.00
N ILE A 29 -8.57 -6.09 -2.98
CA ILE A 29 -8.59 -4.61 -3.04
C ILE A 29 -7.81 -4.04 -1.85
N MET A 30 -8.08 -4.54 -0.64
CA MET A 30 -7.46 -4.06 0.59
C MET A 30 -5.97 -4.41 0.68
N ALA A 31 -5.58 -5.56 0.13
CA ALA A 31 -4.19 -5.98 0.04
C ALA A 31 -3.35 -4.98 -0.75
N VAL A 32 -3.88 -4.49 -1.88
CA VAL A 32 -3.18 -3.51 -2.73
C VAL A 32 -3.31 -2.10 -2.16
N ASN A 33 -4.53 -1.66 -1.84
CA ASN A 33 -4.78 -0.24 -1.57
C ASN A 33 -4.32 0.19 -0.18
N LEU A 34 -4.35 -0.71 0.82
CA LEU A 34 -4.01 -0.37 2.19
C LEU A 34 -2.83 -1.17 2.72
N ARG A 35 -2.85 -2.50 2.62
CA ARG A 35 -1.78 -3.33 3.19
C ARG A 35 -0.44 -3.05 2.51
N ALA A 36 -0.41 -2.94 1.19
CA ALA A 36 0.82 -2.64 0.46
C ALA A 36 1.36 -1.25 0.84
N ALA A 37 0.51 -0.21 0.89
CA ALA A 37 0.91 1.13 1.28
C ALA A 37 1.49 1.17 2.71
N PHE A 38 0.85 0.49 3.66
CA PHE A 38 1.36 0.33 5.02
C PHE A 38 2.74 -0.34 5.04
N LEU A 39 2.92 -1.44 4.30
CA LEU A 39 4.19 -2.15 4.23
C LEU A 39 5.28 -1.31 3.58
N CYS A 40 4.99 -0.63 2.46
CA CYS A 40 5.91 0.30 1.81
C CYS A 40 6.37 1.39 2.78
N CYS A 41 5.43 2.02 3.50
CA CYS A 41 5.77 2.99 4.55
C CYS A 41 6.65 2.36 5.64
N LYS A 42 6.25 1.21 6.19
CA LYS A 42 6.99 0.51 7.26
C LYS A 42 8.46 0.31 6.90
N TYR A 43 8.76 -0.13 5.67
CA TYR A 43 10.14 -0.42 5.28
C TYR A 43 10.88 0.79 4.72
N CYS A 44 10.24 1.62 3.91
CA CYS A 44 10.89 2.79 3.31
C CYS A 44 11.19 3.87 4.36
N ILE A 45 10.27 4.14 5.29
CA ILE A 45 10.48 5.15 6.34
C ILE A 45 11.63 4.73 7.26
N THR A 46 11.70 3.45 7.64
CA THR A 46 12.86 2.94 8.39
C THR A 46 14.17 3.26 7.67
N ARG A 47 14.22 3.05 6.35
CA ARG A 47 15.42 3.34 5.55
C ARG A 47 15.72 4.82 5.38
N MET A 48 14.68 5.65 5.25
CA MET A 48 14.80 7.11 5.21
C MET A 48 15.41 7.64 6.52
N ILE A 49 14.88 7.20 7.67
CA ILE A 49 15.40 7.54 9.01
C ILE A 49 16.88 7.16 9.14
N GLU A 50 17.25 5.93 8.78
CA GLU A 50 18.64 5.47 8.81
C GLU A 50 19.55 6.34 7.93
N SER A 51 19.03 6.83 6.80
CA SER A 51 19.75 7.72 5.90
C SER A 51 19.68 9.20 6.27
N LYS A 52 19.05 9.52 7.42
CA LYS A 52 18.81 10.88 7.92
C LYS A 52 18.10 11.78 6.91
N GLY A 53 17.20 11.21 6.11
CA GLY A 53 16.47 11.98 5.11
C GLY A 53 15.41 11.16 4.38
N GLY A 54 14.38 11.88 3.95
CA GLY A 54 13.35 11.57 2.98
C GLY A 54 13.04 12.90 2.33
#